data_AF-A0A7C5PJE9-F1
#
_entry.id   AF-A0A7C5PJE9-F1
#
_cell.length_a   1.000
_cell.length_b   1.000
_cell.length_c   1.000
_cell.angle_alpha   90.00
_cell.angle_beta   90.00
_cell.angle_gamma   90.00
#
_symmetry.space_group_name_H-M   'P 1'
#
loop_
_entity.id
_entity.type
_entity.pdbx_description
1 polymer ?
#
loop_
_entity_poly.entity_id
_entity_poly.type
_entity_poly.pdbx_seq_one_letter_code
_entity_poly.pdbx_strand_id
1 'polypeptide(L)'
;MKDGERKIFLPAAGSFETTALAVKALLQVDPADRLAREGARWIYAHRLLGPWAAPLGRAAALEALCFLEGRAVSRVSEGEVRVFLGGKLLGRIPLGAGESRVLRVEGGALPPGPAALSFKLLGGGRYLWRAQLKGLTKGLDSDLREKYASFERTVLAAPMLYEGRPLTPGFTVVEGPVKTFENRAEKVAVGRTVRVRLRVAPPKGSSFRGHLVVVDELPGGCALVPGSVKGPVELVREGKGRVTFFVGGRRGPFEIWYDLSGYVPGSYRALPAGFYAAEDPGRVTECAPGKVEVLHRGEKTGEKYRMTPDELYQLGLMELERRRFQDAARRLGDLMEGWRLKPGPLKKVARALLDLAARGGEAKRVVHAFEVLRQAWPGVELPFDQVMQVGKAYVKLGEFERAREVFLAVAEGSFMKEVRVAGTLEAQGEALEAARYTLDLCMDYPALPVVRQAFLAMGQELARKATALGPGERLGEGGPGKTELLGKALAALREFLVLHPEDPRAPEATFAIASDWLSLKRWKEALSWAAAGARRYAKTRWADELLYLEGYAQFALKRYEESLKTLDRVAKGRFPDGRGNLVESDSKWL
;
A
#
# COMPACT_ATOMS: atom_id res chain seq x y z
N MET A 1 15.98 -24.03 -67.89
CA MET A 1 15.89 -25.46 -67.51
C MET A 1 17.13 -25.80 -66.71
N LYS A 2 16.94 -26.35 -65.50
CA LYS A 2 17.86 -27.24 -64.74
C LYS A 2 19.19 -26.63 -64.28
N ASP A 3 19.74 -26.85 -63.08
CA ASP A 3 19.40 -27.59 -61.85
C ASP A 3 20.22 -26.85 -60.76
N GLY A 4 19.68 -26.36 -59.65
CA GLY A 4 19.11 -27.17 -58.58
C GLY A 4 20.04 -27.23 -57.35
N GLU A 5 20.63 -26.11 -56.91
CA GLU A 5 21.32 -26.02 -55.61
C GLU A 5 20.28 -26.16 -54.48
N ARG A 6 20.07 -27.38 -54.00
CA ARG A 6 19.39 -27.60 -52.72
C ARG A 6 20.31 -27.09 -51.60
N LYS A 7 20.16 -25.82 -51.22
CA LYS A 7 20.52 -25.35 -49.88
C LYS A 7 19.70 -26.14 -48.88
N ILE A 8 20.32 -27.12 -48.23
CA ILE A 8 19.72 -27.82 -47.10
C ILE A 8 19.69 -26.83 -45.93
N PHE A 9 18.49 -26.35 -45.63
CA PHE A 9 18.20 -25.59 -44.43
C PHE A 9 18.35 -26.52 -43.23
N LEU A 10 19.41 -26.35 -42.42
CA LEU A 10 19.45 -26.95 -41.09
C LEU A 10 18.66 -26.04 -40.13
N PRO A 11 17.59 -26.53 -39.49
CA PRO A 11 16.70 -25.69 -38.71
C PRO A 11 17.39 -25.15 -37.45
N ALA A 12 17.10 -23.89 -37.13
CA ALA A 12 17.53 -23.19 -35.94
C ALA A 12 17.22 -24.00 -34.66
N ALA A 13 18.24 -24.38 -33.89
CA ALA A 13 18.16 -24.91 -32.51
C ALA A 13 17.09 -26.01 -32.25
N GLY A 14 16.63 -26.68 -33.30
CA GLY A 14 15.84 -27.92 -33.27
C GLY A 14 16.77 -29.06 -32.90
N SER A 15 17.07 -29.07 -31.59
CA SER A 15 17.87 -29.95 -30.74
C SER A 15 18.97 -30.79 -31.39
N PHE A 16 20.18 -30.63 -30.85
CA PHE A 16 21.27 -31.58 -30.97
C PHE A 16 20.81 -33.06 -30.81
N GLU A 17 19.81 -33.29 -29.96
CA GLU A 17 19.08 -34.54 -29.80
C GLU A 17 18.34 -35.00 -31.07
N THR A 18 17.58 -34.12 -31.73
CA THR A 18 16.90 -34.40 -33.00
C THR A 18 17.88 -34.80 -34.09
N THR A 19 19.02 -34.10 -34.20
CA THR A 19 20.07 -34.49 -35.16
C THR A 19 20.64 -35.87 -34.83
N ALA A 20 20.90 -36.16 -33.54
CA ALA A 20 21.37 -37.47 -33.12
C ALA A 20 20.36 -38.59 -33.38
N LEU A 21 19.08 -38.38 -33.08
CA LEU A 21 18.00 -39.32 -33.36
C LEU A 21 17.82 -39.55 -34.86
N ALA A 22 17.92 -38.49 -35.68
CA ALA A 22 17.87 -38.60 -37.13
C ALA A 22 19.05 -39.39 -37.69
N VAL A 23 20.27 -39.16 -37.21
CA VAL A 23 21.45 -39.94 -37.60
C VAL A 23 21.26 -41.41 -37.25
N LYS A 24 20.78 -41.71 -36.03
CA LYS A 24 20.49 -43.09 -35.62
C LYS A 24 19.46 -43.74 -36.55
N ALA A 25 18.35 -43.06 -36.83
CA ALA A 25 17.28 -43.58 -37.69
C ALA A 25 17.78 -43.87 -39.12
N LEU A 26 18.58 -42.97 -39.69
CA LEU A 26 19.17 -43.16 -41.01
C LEU A 26 20.13 -44.36 -41.04
N LEU A 27 20.98 -44.52 -40.02
CA LEU A 27 21.91 -45.66 -39.94
C LEU A 27 21.20 -47.01 -39.74
N GLN A 28 20.03 -47.02 -39.11
CA GLN A 28 19.21 -48.22 -38.97
C GLN A 28 18.67 -48.71 -40.32
N VAL A 29 18.36 -47.79 -41.24
CA VAL A 29 17.86 -48.11 -42.59
C VAL A 29 19.01 -48.44 -43.54
N ASP A 30 20.01 -47.57 -43.61
CA ASP A 30 21.20 -47.76 -44.43
C ASP A 30 22.49 -47.43 -43.63
N PRO A 31 23.31 -48.45 -43.29
CA PRO A 31 24.58 -48.25 -42.60
C PRO A 31 25.61 -47.41 -43.39
N ALA A 32 25.44 -47.27 -44.70
CA ALA A 32 26.29 -46.48 -45.58
C ALA A 32 25.76 -45.07 -45.85
N ASP A 33 24.64 -44.67 -45.25
CA ASP A 33 23.96 -43.41 -45.55
C ASP A 33 24.88 -42.19 -45.40
N ARG A 34 24.93 -41.38 -46.46
CA ARG A 34 25.82 -40.21 -46.54
C ARG A 34 25.40 -39.10 -45.58
N LEU A 35 24.11 -38.85 -45.42
CA LEU A 35 23.56 -37.82 -44.53
C LEU A 35 23.79 -38.21 -43.08
N ALA A 36 23.68 -39.49 -42.74
CA ALA A 36 24.01 -40.00 -41.42
C ALA A 36 25.48 -39.77 -41.07
N ARG A 37 26.42 -40.01 -42.00
CA ARG A 37 27.85 -39.73 -41.81
C ARG A 37 28.16 -38.24 -41.70
N GLU A 38 27.45 -37.39 -42.44
CA GLU A 38 27.54 -35.93 -42.30
C GLU A 38 27.00 -35.46 -40.94
N GLY A 39 25.84 -35.97 -40.52
CA GLY A 39 25.26 -35.70 -39.21
C GLY A 39 26.14 -36.19 -38.06
N ALA A 40 26.76 -37.37 -38.17
CA ALA A 40 27.71 -37.86 -37.18
C ALA A 40 28.96 -36.96 -37.07
N ARG A 41 29.51 -36.50 -38.20
CA ARG A 41 30.59 -35.51 -38.22
C ARG A 41 30.17 -34.21 -37.53
N TRP A 42 28.95 -33.75 -37.78
CA TRP A 42 28.37 -32.58 -37.12
C TRP A 42 28.25 -32.80 -35.59
N ILE A 43 27.74 -33.97 -35.15
CA ILE A 43 27.63 -34.34 -33.72
C ILE A 43 29.01 -34.33 -33.03
N TYR A 44 30.05 -34.88 -33.69
CA TYR A 44 31.42 -34.83 -33.18
C TYR A 44 31.95 -33.38 -33.08
N ALA A 45 31.68 -32.55 -34.09
CA ALA A 45 32.14 -31.16 -34.12
C ALA A 45 31.47 -30.27 -33.05
N HIS A 46 30.24 -30.60 -32.64
CA HIS A 46 29.46 -29.83 -31.65
C HIS A 46 29.62 -30.36 -30.21
N ARG A 47 30.70 -31.09 -29.93
CA ARG A 47 31.05 -31.53 -28.59
C ARG A 47 31.62 -30.37 -27.76
N LEU A 48 30.79 -29.69 -26.97
CA LEU A 48 31.20 -28.60 -26.07
C LEU A 48 31.91 -29.13 -24.82
N LEU A 49 33.17 -28.71 -24.58
CA LEU A 49 33.98 -28.78 -23.34
C LEU A 49 33.56 -29.84 -22.28
N GLY A 50 33.34 -31.09 -22.71
CA GLY A 50 32.70 -32.09 -21.88
C GLY A 50 31.77 -33.02 -22.65
N PRO A 51 30.75 -33.59 -21.99
CA PRO A 51 29.70 -34.31 -22.68
C PRO A 51 28.84 -33.35 -23.52
N TRP A 52 28.13 -33.87 -24.52
CA TRP A 52 27.13 -33.07 -25.24
C TRP A 52 26.09 -32.44 -24.31
N ALA A 53 25.63 -31.26 -24.72
CA ALA A 53 24.67 -30.44 -24.00
C ALA A 53 23.33 -31.19 -23.85
N ALA A 54 22.67 -31.00 -22.70
CA ALA A 54 21.49 -31.77 -22.23
C ALA A 54 21.74 -33.28 -22.03
N PRO A 55 21.27 -33.89 -20.93
CA PRO A 55 21.38 -35.34 -20.71
C PRO A 55 20.74 -36.20 -21.83
N LEU A 56 19.60 -35.77 -22.37
CA LEU A 56 18.88 -36.49 -23.43
C LEU A 56 19.62 -36.42 -24.78
N GLY A 57 20.02 -35.22 -25.20
CA GLY A 57 20.85 -35.06 -26.40
C GLY A 57 22.17 -35.84 -26.33
N ARG A 58 22.80 -35.87 -25.16
CA ARG A 58 23.98 -36.71 -24.92
C ARG A 58 23.71 -38.20 -25.09
N ALA A 59 22.61 -38.71 -24.54
CA ALA A 59 22.26 -40.11 -24.66
C ALA A 59 21.99 -40.49 -26.13
N ALA A 60 21.19 -39.67 -26.83
CA ALA A 60 20.90 -39.87 -28.25
C ALA A 60 22.17 -39.83 -29.12
N ALA A 61 23.08 -38.88 -28.86
CA ALA A 61 24.34 -38.77 -29.60
C ALA A 61 25.28 -39.94 -29.33
N LEU A 62 25.40 -40.36 -28.06
CA LEU A 62 26.17 -41.56 -27.71
C LEU A 62 25.63 -42.78 -28.45
N GLU A 63 24.31 -42.96 -28.45
CA GLU A 63 23.67 -44.10 -29.10
C GLU A 63 23.89 -44.09 -30.61
N ALA A 64 23.67 -42.95 -31.29
CA ALA A 64 23.88 -42.80 -32.72
C ALA A 64 25.34 -43.08 -33.13
N LEU A 65 26.30 -42.56 -32.36
CA LEU A 65 27.73 -42.76 -32.62
C LEU A 65 28.19 -44.18 -32.31
N CYS A 66 27.73 -44.79 -31.21
CA CYS A 66 27.99 -46.20 -30.93
C CYS A 66 27.44 -47.10 -32.04
N PHE A 67 26.28 -46.76 -32.61
CA PHE A 67 25.70 -47.52 -33.72
C PHE A 67 26.53 -47.39 -35.02
N LEU A 68 27.04 -46.19 -35.30
CA LEU A 68 27.94 -45.94 -36.44
C LEU A 68 29.28 -46.67 -36.29
N GLU A 69 29.94 -46.50 -35.14
CA GLU A 69 31.30 -47.00 -34.91
C GLU A 69 31.32 -48.49 -34.56
N GLY A 70 30.29 -49.02 -33.87
CA GLY A 70 30.20 -50.43 -33.50
C GLY A 70 30.00 -51.38 -34.69
N ARG A 71 29.57 -50.86 -35.84
CA ARG A 71 29.43 -51.61 -37.11
C ARG A 71 30.62 -51.44 -38.05
N ALA A 72 31.48 -50.46 -37.81
CA ALA A 72 32.75 -50.39 -38.51
C ALA A 72 33.59 -51.58 -38.03
N VAL A 73 33.73 -52.61 -38.86
CA VAL A 73 34.67 -53.72 -38.63
C VAL A 73 35.97 -53.07 -38.17
N SER A 74 36.40 -53.41 -36.95
CA SER A 74 37.61 -52.86 -36.34
C SER A 74 38.79 -53.28 -37.22
N ARG A 75 39.08 -52.49 -38.26
CA ARG A 75 40.38 -52.52 -38.91
C ARG A 75 41.34 -52.11 -37.83
N VAL A 76 42.10 -53.08 -37.33
CA VAL A 76 43.17 -52.85 -36.37
C VAL A 76 44.00 -51.70 -36.94
N SER A 77 43.95 -50.58 -36.25
CA SER A 77 44.68 -49.39 -36.67
C SER A 77 46.13 -49.66 -36.31
N GLU A 78 46.95 -50.04 -37.28
CA GLU A 78 48.39 -50.23 -37.08
C GLU A 78 49.08 -48.87 -37.09
N GLY A 79 49.17 -48.25 -35.91
CA GLY A 79 49.83 -46.96 -35.75
C GLY A 79 50.09 -46.56 -34.31
N GLU A 80 50.85 -45.48 -34.13
CA GLU A 80 51.15 -44.86 -32.84
C GLU A 80 50.81 -43.37 -32.90
N VAL A 81 50.11 -42.86 -31.89
CA VAL A 81 49.91 -41.43 -31.69
C VAL A 81 50.92 -40.93 -30.65
N ARG A 82 51.80 -40.04 -31.09
CA ARG A 82 52.70 -39.29 -30.20
C ARG A 82 52.04 -37.99 -29.77
N VAL A 83 51.93 -37.80 -28.47
CA VAL A 83 51.29 -36.61 -27.87
C VAL A 83 52.38 -35.70 -27.34
N PHE A 84 52.35 -34.42 -27.71
CA PHE A 84 53.30 -33.41 -27.26
C PHE A 84 52.57 -32.24 -26.60
N LEU A 85 53.15 -31.68 -25.55
CA LEU A 85 52.68 -30.45 -24.91
C LEU A 85 53.83 -29.45 -24.84
N GLY A 86 53.66 -28.29 -25.48
CA GLY A 86 54.73 -27.29 -25.57
C GLY A 86 56.01 -27.85 -26.21
N GLY A 87 55.87 -28.78 -27.17
CA GLY A 87 57.00 -29.45 -27.83
C GLY A 87 57.61 -30.63 -27.05
N LYS A 88 57.28 -30.83 -25.77
CA LYS A 88 57.75 -31.97 -24.97
C LYS A 88 56.86 -33.19 -25.22
N LEU A 89 57.46 -34.34 -25.53
CA LEU A 89 56.75 -35.60 -25.69
C LEU A 89 56.13 -36.02 -24.34
N LEU A 90 54.80 -36.09 -24.28
CA LEU A 90 54.04 -36.54 -23.12
C LEU A 90 53.86 -38.05 -23.08
N GLY A 91 53.73 -38.68 -24.24
CA GLY A 91 53.47 -40.11 -24.31
C GLY A 91 53.34 -40.62 -25.74
N ARG A 92 53.50 -41.93 -25.87
CA ARG A 92 53.32 -42.71 -27.09
C ARG A 92 52.15 -43.65 -26.87
N ILE A 93 51.11 -43.53 -27.67
CA ILE A 93 49.88 -44.32 -27.54
C ILE A 93 49.77 -45.21 -28.78
N PRO A 94 49.97 -46.54 -28.67
CA PRO A 94 49.66 -47.44 -29.77
C PRO A 94 48.16 -47.41 -30.04
N LEU A 95 47.77 -47.42 -31.31
CA LEU A 95 46.39 -47.55 -31.72
C LEU A 95 45.99 -49.04 -31.63
N GLY A 96 44.95 -49.32 -30.85
CA GLY A 96 44.37 -50.65 -30.67
C GLY A 96 42.86 -50.61 -30.86
N ALA A 97 42.26 -51.70 -31.33
CA ALA A 97 40.82 -51.78 -31.51
C ALA A 97 40.09 -51.67 -30.16
N GLY A 98 39.21 -50.68 -30.02
CA GLY A 98 38.34 -50.52 -28.84
C GLY A 98 39.03 -50.03 -27.56
N GLU A 99 40.32 -49.69 -27.59
CA GLU A 99 41.02 -49.22 -26.39
C GLU A 99 40.95 -47.69 -26.21
N SER A 100 40.59 -47.25 -25.00
CA SER A 100 40.76 -45.86 -24.57
C SER A 100 41.97 -45.74 -23.65
N ARG A 101 42.86 -44.79 -23.93
CA ARG A 101 44.05 -44.51 -23.11
C ARG A 101 43.96 -43.08 -22.57
N VAL A 102 44.31 -42.92 -21.28
CA VAL A 102 44.30 -41.62 -20.59
C VAL A 102 45.71 -41.26 -20.18
N LEU A 103 46.24 -40.16 -20.72
CA LEU A 103 47.48 -39.54 -20.24
C LEU A 103 47.12 -38.51 -19.18
N ARG A 104 47.51 -38.77 -17.92
CA ARG A 104 47.40 -37.78 -16.84
C ARG A 104 48.65 -36.90 -16.85
N VAL A 105 48.45 -35.60 -16.94
CA VAL A 105 49.52 -34.61 -16.81
C VAL A 105 49.33 -33.91 -15.47
N GLU A 106 50.28 -34.11 -14.56
CA GLU A 106 50.26 -33.43 -13.26
C GLU A 106 50.56 -31.94 -13.42
N GLY A 107 50.03 -31.12 -12.51
CA GLY A 107 50.11 -29.65 -12.61
C GLY A 107 51.55 -29.12 -12.70
N GLY A 108 52.51 -29.75 -12.02
CA GLY A 108 53.93 -29.37 -12.08
C GLY A 108 54.62 -29.66 -13.42
N ALA A 109 54.02 -30.49 -14.27
CA ALA A 109 54.52 -30.81 -15.61
C ALA A 109 53.93 -29.91 -16.71
N LEU A 110 53.00 -29.01 -16.37
CA LEU A 110 52.44 -28.03 -17.30
C LEU A 110 53.43 -26.88 -17.49
N PRO A 111 53.77 -26.49 -18.73
CA PRO A 111 54.61 -25.33 -18.96
C PRO A 111 53.88 -24.03 -18.54
N PRO A 112 54.61 -23.00 -18.10
CA PRO A 112 54.02 -21.70 -17.80
C PRO A 112 53.53 -21.03 -19.09
N GLY A 113 52.31 -20.46 -19.06
CA GLY A 113 51.73 -19.72 -20.19
C GLY A 113 51.05 -20.61 -21.25
N PRO A 114 50.76 -20.05 -22.44
CA PRO A 114 50.10 -20.78 -23.52
C PRO A 114 50.94 -21.97 -23.99
N ALA A 115 50.31 -23.14 -24.10
CA ALA A 115 50.98 -24.39 -24.49
C ALA A 115 50.20 -25.08 -25.61
N ALA A 116 50.88 -25.36 -26.72
CA ALA A 116 50.28 -26.13 -27.81
C ALA A 116 50.27 -27.63 -27.46
N LEU A 117 49.08 -28.23 -27.51
CA LEU A 117 48.90 -29.69 -27.49
C LEU A 117 48.89 -30.18 -28.94
N SER A 118 49.89 -30.97 -29.34
CA SER A 118 49.99 -31.50 -30.70
C SER A 118 50.03 -33.02 -30.73
N PHE A 119 49.47 -33.58 -31.80
CA PHE A 119 49.38 -35.02 -32.01
C PHE A 119 50.07 -35.37 -33.31
N LYS A 120 50.97 -36.35 -33.29
CA LYS A 120 51.61 -36.89 -34.49
C LYS A 120 51.23 -38.35 -34.64
N LEU A 121 50.43 -38.64 -35.66
CA LEU A 121 50.08 -40.01 -36.04
C LEU A 121 51.23 -40.60 -36.89
N LEU A 122 51.67 -41.80 -36.50
CA LEU A 122 52.61 -42.61 -37.24
C LEU A 122 51.90 -43.91 -37.64
N GLY A 123 51.84 -44.24 -38.93
CA GLY A 123 51.08 -45.38 -39.43
C GLY A 123 49.65 -45.03 -39.88
N GLY A 124 48.82 -46.06 -40.05
CA GLY A 124 47.45 -45.94 -40.55
C GLY A 124 46.41 -46.05 -39.44
N GLY A 125 45.32 -45.29 -39.52
CA GLY A 125 44.21 -45.41 -38.57
C GLY A 125 43.46 -44.12 -38.31
N ARG A 126 42.42 -44.21 -37.49
CA ARG A 126 41.66 -43.05 -36.99
C ARG A 126 41.60 -43.13 -35.48
N TYR A 127 41.68 -41.97 -34.83
CA TYR A 127 41.55 -41.85 -33.38
C TYR A 127 40.71 -40.64 -33.01
N LEU A 128 40.08 -40.73 -31.84
CA LEU A 128 39.38 -39.62 -31.21
C LEU A 128 40.14 -39.24 -29.95
N TRP A 129 40.26 -37.94 -29.68
CA TRP A 129 40.97 -37.45 -28.51
C TRP A 129 40.11 -36.46 -27.72
N ARG A 130 40.42 -36.32 -26.44
CA ARG A 130 39.87 -35.29 -25.54
C ARG A 130 40.95 -34.84 -24.59
N ALA A 131 41.17 -33.52 -24.52
CA ALA A 131 41.98 -32.91 -23.48
C ALA A 131 41.06 -32.23 -22.46
N GLN A 132 41.38 -32.35 -21.17
CA GLN A 132 40.68 -31.64 -20.11
C GLN A 132 41.70 -31.06 -19.13
N LEU A 133 41.70 -29.74 -19.01
CA LEU A 133 42.44 -29.03 -17.97
C LEU A 133 41.47 -28.67 -16.84
N LYS A 134 41.82 -29.01 -15.60
CA LYS A 134 41.07 -28.61 -14.40
C LYS A 134 42.05 -27.95 -13.43
N GLY A 135 41.63 -26.86 -12.83
CA GLY A 135 42.43 -26.15 -11.83
C GLY A 135 41.63 -25.03 -11.18
N LEU A 136 42.24 -24.39 -10.19
CA LEU A 136 41.73 -23.17 -9.59
C LEU A 136 42.43 -21.97 -10.23
N THR A 137 41.66 -20.97 -10.64
CA THR A 137 42.19 -19.69 -11.11
C THR A 137 42.29 -18.71 -9.95
N LYS A 138 43.31 -17.85 -9.94
CA LYS A 138 43.42 -16.75 -8.95
C LYS A 138 42.38 -15.65 -9.20
N GLY A 139 41.99 -15.47 -10.46
CA GLY A 139 41.01 -14.48 -10.90
C GLY A 139 39.63 -15.10 -11.19
N LEU A 140 38.64 -14.22 -11.25
CA LEU A 140 37.30 -14.55 -11.76
C LEU A 140 37.22 -14.14 -13.23
N ASP A 141 36.51 -14.91 -14.04
CA ASP A 141 36.31 -14.59 -15.44
C ASP A 141 35.28 -13.46 -15.57
N SER A 142 35.73 -12.27 -15.95
CA SER A 142 34.84 -11.12 -16.16
C SER A 142 33.89 -11.31 -17.33
N ASP A 143 34.25 -12.15 -18.31
CA ASP A 143 33.48 -12.36 -19.54
C ASP A 143 32.22 -13.19 -19.28
N LEU A 144 32.12 -13.83 -18.11
CA LEU A 144 30.91 -14.50 -17.66
C LEU A 144 29.91 -13.54 -17.02
N ARG A 145 30.27 -12.28 -16.74
CA ARG A 145 29.30 -11.31 -16.20
C ARG A 145 28.37 -10.83 -17.30
N GLU A 146 27.07 -10.82 -16.99
CA GLU A 146 26.01 -10.34 -17.89
C GLU A 146 25.97 -11.01 -19.29
N LYS A 147 26.68 -12.14 -19.47
CA LYS A 147 26.83 -12.83 -20.76
C LYS A 147 25.53 -13.41 -21.30
N TYR A 148 24.75 -14.07 -20.44
CA TYR A 148 23.46 -14.67 -20.78
C TYR A 148 22.28 -13.92 -20.18
N ALA A 149 22.44 -13.38 -18.97
CA ALA A 149 21.44 -12.69 -18.19
C ALA A 149 22.07 -11.65 -17.27
N SER A 150 21.32 -10.65 -16.84
CA SER A 150 21.70 -9.86 -15.67
C SER A 150 21.50 -10.72 -14.43
N PHE A 151 22.52 -10.79 -13.56
CA PHE A 151 22.49 -11.61 -12.36
C PHE A 151 23.11 -10.87 -11.18
N GLU A 152 22.29 -10.54 -10.18
CA GLU A 152 22.71 -9.88 -8.95
C GLU A 152 22.50 -10.79 -7.73
N ARG A 153 23.51 -10.83 -6.84
CA ARG A 153 23.38 -11.36 -5.48
C ARG A 153 23.46 -10.21 -4.48
N THR A 154 22.42 -10.04 -3.68
CA THR A 154 22.36 -9.05 -2.60
C THR A 154 22.24 -9.77 -1.25
N VAL A 155 23.07 -9.39 -0.28
CA VAL A 155 22.93 -9.83 1.12
C VAL A 155 22.27 -8.71 1.91
N LEU A 156 21.21 -9.05 2.62
CA LEU A 156 20.31 -8.15 3.32
C LEU A 156 20.24 -8.55 4.80
N ALA A 157 20.04 -7.57 5.67
CA ALA A 157 19.71 -7.83 7.06
C ALA A 157 18.46 -8.72 7.14
N ALA A 158 18.44 -9.65 8.10
CA ALA A 158 17.24 -10.42 8.37
C ALA A 158 16.08 -9.48 8.76
N PRO A 159 14.83 -9.82 8.42
CA PRO A 159 13.68 -9.03 8.84
C PRO A 159 13.65 -8.86 10.35
N MET A 160 13.24 -7.68 10.80
CA MET A 160 13.05 -7.44 12.22
C MET A 160 11.99 -8.40 12.77
N LEU A 161 12.27 -8.97 13.95
CA LEU A 161 11.30 -9.79 14.67
C LEU A 161 10.64 -8.95 15.76
N TYR A 162 9.32 -9.02 15.83
CA TYR A 162 8.54 -8.49 16.94
C TYR A 162 7.73 -9.63 17.56
N GLU A 163 7.99 -9.92 18.85
CA GLU A 163 7.37 -11.05 19.56
C GLU A 163 7.48 -12.40 18.81
N GLY A 164 8.63 -12.64 18.17
CA GLY A 164 8.90 -13.86 17.40
C GLY A 164 8.27 -13.89 16.00
N ARG A 165 7.52 -12.86 15.59
CA ARG A 165 6.96 -12.73 14.24
C ARG A 165 7.81 -11.79 13.39
N PRO A 166 8.17 -12.17 12.14
CA PRO A 166 8.90 -11.28 11.25
C PRO A 166 8.00 -10.16 10.73
N LEU A 167 8.50 -8.93 10.79
CA LEU A 167 7.92 -7.79 10.09
C LEU A 167 8.29 -7.88 8.61
N THR A 168 7.35 -7.56 7.72
CA THR A 168 7.62 -7.59 6.28
C THR A 168 8.20 -6.25 5.84
N PRO A 169 9.47 -6.17 5.41
CA PRO A 169 10.05 -4.95 4.87
C PRO A 169 9.47 -4.64 3.49
N GLY A 170 9.33 -3.34 3.20
CA GLY A 170 8.72 -2.86 1.97
C GLY A 170 8.21 -1.42 2.04
N PHE A 171 7.69 -0.97 0.91
CA PHE A 171 7.16 0.37 0.67
C PHE A 171 5.72 0.31 0.14
N THR A 172 5.02 -0.80 0.35
CA THR A 172 3.70 -1.06 -0.24
C THR A 172 2.61 -0.13 0.29
N VAL A 173 2.77 0.44 1.49
CA VAL A 173 1.84 1.42 2.07
C VAL A 173 1.98 2.84 1.51
N VAL A 174 3.02 3.12 0.73
CA VAL A 174 3.36 4.46 0.24
C VAL A 174 2.74 4.71 -1.14
N GLU A 175 2.29 5.93 -1.39
CA GLU A 175 1.70 6.39 -2.65
C GLU A 175 2.76 7.02 -3.55
N GLY A 176 2.69 6.69 -4.86
CA GLY A 176 3.53 7.29 -5.89
C GLY A 176 4.93 6.68 -5.98
N PRO A 177 5.76 7.18 -6.93
CA PRO A 177 7.14 6.75 -7.07
C PRO A 177 7.96 7.26 -5.87
N VAL A 178 8.62 6.35 -5.17
CA VAL A 178 9.47 6.69 -4.03
C VAL A 178 10.85 6.06 -4.15
N LYS A 179 11.86 6.79 -3.64
CA LYS A 179 13.22 6.27 -3.55
C LYS A 179 13.25 5.19 -2.48
N THR A 180 13.32 3.94 -2.93
CA THR A 180 13.45 2.79 -2.04
C THR A 180 14.88 2.65 -1.54
N PHE A 181 15.05 1.89 -0.46
CA PHE A 181 16.35 1.52 0.07
C PHE A 181 16.30 0.07 0.54
N GLU A 182 17.49 -0.50 0.72
CA GLU A 182 17.68 -1.87 1.18
C GLU A 182 18.64 -1.86 2.36
N ASN A 183 18.28 -2.57 3.43
CA ASN A 183 19.19 -2.80 4.56
C ASN A 183 20.19 -3.89 4.15
N ARG A 184 21.25 -3.51 3.44
CA ARG A 184 22.35 -4.43 3.07
C ARG A 184 23.13 -4.84 4.31
N ALA A 185 23.57 -6.10 4.33
CA ALA A 185 24.36 -6.65 5.41
C ALA A 185 25.65 -7.25 4.86
N GLU A 186 26.77 -6.93 5.50
CA GLU A 186 28.08 -7.53 5.28
C GLU A 186 28.47 -8.44 6.45
N LYS A 187 27.73 -8.38 7.57
CA LYS A 187 28.04 -9.10 8.80
C LYS A 187 26.89 -9.96 9.29
N VAL A 188 27.22 -11.11 9.89
CA VAL A 188 26.26 -12.00 10.55
C VAL A 188 26.89 -12.60 11.79
N ALA A 189 26.26 -12.48 12.96
CA ALA A 189 26.76 -13.13 14.17
C ALA A 189 26.43 -14.63 14.19
N VAL A 190 27.25 -15.44 14.85
CA VAL A 190 26.97 -16.88 15.04
C VAL A 190 25.58 -17.08 15.66
N GLY A 191 24.76 -17.92 15.01
CA GLY A 191 23.37 -18.21 15.40
C GLY A 191 22.35 -17.13 14.99
N ARG A 192 22.76 -16.09 14.27
CA ARG A 192 21.88 -15.11 13.63
C ARG A 192 21.85 -15.35 12.13
N THR A 193 20.88 -14.71 11.47
CA THR A 193 20.65 -14.89 10.04
C THR A 193 20.79 -13.58 9.27
N VAL A 194 21.15 -13.71 7.99
CA VAL A 194 21.02 -12.69 6.95
C VAL A 194 20.24 -13.28 5.79
N ARG A 195 19.59 -12.43 5.00
CA ARG A 195 18.79 -12.84 3.85
C ARG A 195 19.55 -12.60 2.57
N VAL A 196 19.66 -13.62 1.73
CA VAL A 196 20.22 -13.51 0.38
C VAL A 196 19.09 -13.39 -0.63
N ARG A 197 19.24 -12.44 -1.55
CA ARG A 197 18.42 -12.31 -2.76
C ARG A 197 19.29 -12.56 -3.99
N LEU A 198 18.86 -13.49 -4.82
CA LEU A 198 19.40 -13.75 -6.15
C LEU A 198 18.39 -13.26 -7.18
N ARG A 199 18.73 -12.19 -7.92
CA ARG A 199 17.86 -11.60 -8.96
C ARG A 199 18.44 -11.91 -10.33
N VAL A 200 17.64 -12.58 -11.16
CA VAL A 200 18.01 -12.96 -12.51
C VAL A 200 17.02 -12.35 -13.50
N ALA A 201 17.53 -11.65 -14.51
CA ALA A 201 16.71 -11.03 -15.54
C ALA A 201 17.29 -11.27 -16.94
N PRO A 202 16.46 -11.65 -17.93
CA PRO A 202 16.94 -11.80 -19.29
C PRO A 202 17.32 -10.43 -19.87
N PRO A 203 18.22 -10.38 -20.86
CA PRO A 203 18.49 -9.14 -21.61
C PRO A 203 17.18 -8.50 -22.12
N LYS A 204 17.15 -7.17 -22.19
CA LYS A 204 15.97 -6.42 -22.60
C LYS A 204 15.44 -6.93 -23.95
N GLY A 205 14.14 -7.23 -24.02
CA GLY A 205 13.50 -7.75 -25.24
C GLY A 205 13.72 -9.24 -25.51
N SER A 206 14.37 -9.97 -24.61
CA SER A 206 14.58 -11.42 -24.72
C SER A 206 13.84 -12.20 -23.63
N SER A 207 13.80 -13.53 -23.76
CA SER A 207 13.23 -14.43 -22.78
C SER A 207 14.14 -15.63 -22.56
N PHE A 208 14.09 -16.17 -21.35
CA PHE A 208 14.77 -17.42 -21.05
C PHE A 208 14.16 -18.60 -21.82
N ARG A 209 14.98 -19.62 -22.07
CA ARG A 209 14.60 -20.86 -22.76
C ARG A 209 15.31 -22.03 -22.11
N GLY A 210 14.62 -23.17 -22.02
CA GLY A 210 15.14 -24.39 -21.39
C GLY A 210 14.94 -24.42 -19.88
N HIS A 211 15.54 -25.41 -19.23
CA HIS A 211 15.55 -25.58 -17.80
C HIS A 211 16.66 -24.77 -17.16
N LEU A 212 16.27 -23.88 -16.27
CA LEU A 212 17.15 -22.91 -15.66
C LEU A 212 17.70 -23.44 -14.34
N VAL A 213 19.00 -23.24 -14.12
CA VAL A 213 19.70 -23.65 -12.91
C VAL A 213 20.49 -22.47 -12.36
N VAL A 214 20.36 -22.24 -11.05
CA VAL A 214 21.17 -21.27 -10.29
C VAL A 214 22.02 -22.04 -9.29
N VAL A 215 23.30 -21.72 -9.20
CA VAL A 215 24.24 -22.30 -8.23
C VAL A 215 24.83 -21.16 -7.42
N ASP A 216 24.64 -21.17 -6.11
CA ASP A 216 25.29 -20.21 -5.21
C ASP A 216 26.32 -20.92 -4.34
N GLU A 217 27.56 -20.44 -4.41
CA GLU A 217 28.65 -20.90 -3.55
C GLU A 217 28.54 -20.16 -2.21
N LEU A 218 28.26 -20.91 -1.15
CA LEU A 218 28.05 -20.32 0.16
C LEU A 218 29.37 -19.82 0.76
N PRO A 219 29.38 -18.68 1.49
CA PRO A 219 30.53 -18.29 2.28
C PRO A 219 30.85 -19.38 3.32
N GLY A 220 32.12 -19.77 3.47
CA GLY A 220 32.51 -20.94 4.28
C GLY A 220 32.13 -20.90 5.77
N GLY A 221 31.88 -19.71 6.33
CA GLY A 221 31.41 -19.54 7.71
C GLY A 221 29.89 -19.56 7.88
N CYS A 222 29.14 -19.75 6.79
CA CYS A 222 27.68 -19.69 6.77
C CYS A 222 27.06 -21.03 6.35
N ALA A 223 25.84 -21.27 6.80
CA ALA A 223 25.02 -22.42 6.37
C ALA A 223 23.64 -21.97 5.90
N LEU A 224 23.07 -22.67 4.92
CA LEU A 224 21.69 -22.44 4.48
C LEU A 224 20.73 -22.76 5.63
N VAL A 225 19.77 -21.86 5.87
CA VAL A 225 18.68 -22.14 6.81
C VAL A 225 17.66 -23.06 6.12
N PRO A 226 17.40 -24.27 6.63
CA PRO A 226 16.45 -25.20 6.01
C PRO A 226 15.06 -24.60 5.87
N GLY A 227 14.41 -24.81 4.73
CA GLY A 227 13.05 -24.31 4.46
C GLY A 227 12.94 -22.78 4.25
N SER A 228 14.05 -22.04 4.28
CA SER A 228 14.03 -20.58 4.07
C SER A 228 13.89 -20.16 2.59
N VAL A 229 14.12 -21.10 1.67
CA VAL A 229 14.11 -20.83 0.23
C VAL A 229 12.72 -20.44 -0.23
N LYS A 230 12.61 -19.28 -0.90
CA LYS A 230 11.39 -18.75 -1.53
C LYS A 230 11.71 -18.29 -2.95
N GLY A 231 10.73 -18.41 -3.83
CA GLY A 231 10.88 -18.10 -5.25
C GLY A 231 10.45 -19.28 -6.12
N PRO A 232 10.63 -19.18 -7.43
CA PRO A 232 10.21 -20.21 -8.37
C PRO A 232 11.26 -21.32 -8.46
N VAL A 233 11.39 -22.11 -7.40
CA VAL A 233 12.36 -23.20 -7.33
C VAL A 233 11.60 -24.52 -7.22
N GLU A 234 11.82 -25.41 -8.17
CA GLU A 234 11.22 -26.76 -8.22
C GLU A 234 11.98 -27.74 -7.33
N LEU A 235 13.31 -27.60 -7.25
CA LEU A 235 14.17 -28.45 -6.44
C LEU A 235 15.37 -27.68 -5.90
N VAL A 236 15.72 -27.94 -4.64
CA VAL A 236 16.94 -27.44 -4.00
C VAL A 236 17.87 -28.63 -3.72
N ARG A 237 19.14 -28.52 -4.08
CA ARG A 237 20.19 -29.46 -3.69
C ARG A 237 21.32 -28.74 -2.96
N GLU A 238 21.57 -29.14 -1.73
CA GLU A 238 22.68 -28.64 -0.91
C GLU A 238 23.81 -29.66 -0.85
N GLY A 239 25.05 -29.20 -0.90
CA GLY A 239 26.22 -30.04 -0.65
C GLY A 239 27.53 -29.41 -1.10
N LYS A 240 28.64 -29.79 -0.45
CA LYS A 240 30.01 -29.33 -0.79
C LYS A 240 30.17 -27.80 -0.79
N GLY A 241 29.52 -27.11 0.16
CA GLY A 241 29.63 -25.65 0.29
C GLY A 241 28.86 -24.84 -0.77
N ARG A 242 27.94 -25.46 -1.50
CA ARG A 242 27.09 -24.79 -2.48
C ARG A 242 25.64 -25.24 -2.39
N VAL A 243 24.77 -24.41 -2.92
CA VAL A 243 23.34 -24.69 -3.08
C VAL A 243 22.99 -24.55 -4.56
N THR A 244 22.29 -25.55 -5.09
CA THR A 244 21.80 -25.56 -6.48
C THR A 244 20.28 -25.48 -6.46
N PHE A 245 19.75 -24.47 -7.15
CA PHE A 245 18.33 -24.22 -7.33
C PHE A 245 17.94 -24.59 -8.76
N PHE A 246 17.04 -25.55 -8.92
CA PHE A 246 16.42 -25.88 -10.19
C PHE A 246 15.14 -25.06 -10.33
N VAL A 247 15.12 -24.12 -11.26
CA VAL A 247 14.03 -23.16 -11.48
C VAL A 247 13.02 -23.67 -12.52
N GLY A 248 13.45 -24.59 -13.38
CA GLY A 248 12.61 -25.16 -14.42
C GLY A 248 12.39 -24.23 -15.61
N GLY A 249 11.24 -24.36 -16.27
CA GLY A 249 10.90 -23.66 -17.51
C GLY A 249 10.30 -22.27 -17.28
N ARG A 250 11.14 -21.26 -17.03
CA ARG A 250 10.70 -19.87 -16.83
C ARG A 250 11.08 -18.98 -18.02
N ARG A 251 10.27 -17.96 -18.34
CA ARG A 251 10.51 -17.04 -19.47
C ARG A 251 11.00 -15.65 -19.08
N GLY A 252 10.53 -15.12 -17.95
CA GLY A 252 10.78 -13.75 -17.50
C GLY A 252 11.70 -13.66 -16.27
N PRO A 253 11.93 -12.44 -15.75
CA PRO A 253 12.77 -12.22 -14.58
C PRO A 253 12.22 -12.94 -13.34
N PHE A 254 13.12 -13.26 -12.43
CA PHE A 254 12.76 -13.89 -11.16
C PHE A 254 13.76 -13.60 -10.06
N GLU A 255 13.32 -13.87 -8.85
CA GLU A 255 14.13 -13.76 -7.65
C GLU A 255 14.03 -15.04 -6.84
N ILE A 256 15.17 -15.45 -6.27
CA ILE A 256 15.26 -16.50 -5.26
C ILE A 256 15.73 -15.84 -3.98
N TRP A 257 15.04 -16.12 -2.89
CA TRP A 257 15.32 -15.60 -1.56
C TRP A 257 15.61 -16.78 -0.65
N TYR A 258 16.64 -16.68 0.18
CA TYR A 258 16.94 -17.69 1.19
C TYR A 258 17.72 -17.05 2.35
N ASP A 259 17.70 -17.67 3.52
CA ASP A 259 18.40 -17.16 4.69
C ASP A 259 19.69 -17.95 4.93
N LEU A 260 20.77 -17.24 5.25
CA LEU A 260 22.05 -17.80 5.71
C LEU A 260 22.19 -17.58 7.20
N SER A 261 22.64 -18.61 7.92
CA SER A 261 23.01 -18.53 9.32
C SER A 261 24.53 -18.45 9.49
N GLY A 262 24.99 -17.59 10.40
CA GLY A 262 26.40 -17.55 10.80
C GLY A 262 26.76 -18.76 11.65
N TYR A 263 27.86 -19.45 11.32
CA TYR A 263 28.29 -20.68 11.98
C TYR A 263 29.73 -20.61 12.52
N VAL A 264 30.73 -20.33 11.66
CA VAL A 264 32.15 -20.23 12.07
C VAL A 264 32.60 -18.77 11.94
N PRO A 265 33.06 -18.12 13.03
CA PRO A 265 33.56 -16.75 12.98
C PRO A 265 34.75 -16.57 12.03
N GLY A 266 34.78 -15.46 11.32
CA GLY A 266 35.85 -15.11 10.37
C GLY A 266 35.37 -14.26 9.20
N SER A 267 36.31 -13.83 8.37
CA SER A 267 36.02 -13.07 7.14
C SER A 267 36.06 -14.00 5.93
N TYR A 268 34.91 -14.19 5.27
CA TYR A 268 34.77 -15.12 4.16
C TYR A 268 34.49 -14.39 2.85
N ARG A 269 35.15 -14.85 1.79
CA ARG A 269 34.80 -14.47 0.42
C ARG A 269 33.66 -15.36 -0.06
N ALA A 270 32.59 -14.74 -0.55
CA ALA A 270 31.52 -15.42 -1.24
C ALA A 270 31.87 -15.47 -2.74
N LEU A 271 32.13 -16.66 -3.28
CA LEU A 271 32.40 -16.81 -4.71
C LEU A 271 31.18 -16.37 -5.55
N PRO A 272 31.35 -16.03 -6.83
CA PRO A 272 30.23 -15.75 -7.71
C PRO A 272 29.19 -16.87 -7.70
N ALA A 273 27.92 -16.50 -7.64
CA ALA A 273 26.85 -17.41 -8.00
C ALA A 273 26.80 -17.52 -9.53
N GLY A 274 26.53 -18.71 -10.04
CA GLY A 274 26.34 -19.01 -11.45
C GLY A 274 24.88 -19.23 -11.83
N PHE A 275 24.49 -18.80 -13.01
CA PHE A 275 23.20 -19.03 -13.62
C PHE A 275 23.41 -19.59 -15.02
N TYR A 276 22.76 -20.71 -15.36
CA TYR A 276 22.89 -21.31 -16.69
C TYR A 276 21.63 -22.05 -17.15
N ALA A 277 21.54 -22.26 -18.47
CA ALA A 277 20.55 -23.16 -19.07
C ALA A 277 21.12 -24.59 -19.13
N ALA A 278 20.40 -25.57 -18.59
CA ALA A 278 20.87 -26.96 -18.48
C ALA A 278 21.13 -27.60 -19.85
N GLU A 279 20.39 -27.18 -20.88
CA GLU A 279 20.48 -27.69 -22.24
C GLU A 279 21.50 -26.96 -23.11
N ASP A 280 22.03 -25.83 -22.66
CA ASP A 280 23.02 -25.03 -23.39
C ASP A 280 24.05 -24.45 -22.41
N PRO A 281 25.14 -25.20 -22.12
CA PRO A 281 26.19 -24.75 -21.21
C PRO A 281 26.90 -23.45 -21.62
N GLY A 282 26.76 -23.01 -22.88
CA GLY A 282 27.27 -21.72 -23.34
C GLY A 282 26.46 -20.54 -22.83
N ARG A 283 25.19 -20.77 -22.45
CA ARG A 283 24.30 -19.80 -21.82
C ARG A 283 24.52 -19.79 -20.32
N VAL A 284 25.58 -19.13 -19.92
CA VAL A 284 25.99 -18.98 -18.51
C VAL A 284 26.25 -17.51 -18.21
N THR A 285 25.84 -17.08 -17.02
CA THR A 285 26.27 -15.83 -16.38
C THR A 285 26.74 -16.12 -14.96
N GLU A 286 27.77 -15.40 -14.50
CA GLU A 286 28.12 -15.31 -13.09
C GLU A 286 27.85 -13.90 -12.52
N CYS A 287 27.48 -13.81 -11.25
CA CYS A 287 27.32 -12.53 -10.56
C CYS A 287 28.66 -12.01 -9.98
N ALA A 288 28.64 -10.83 -9.37
CA ALA A 288 29.83 -10.33 -8.68
C ALA A 288 30.15 -11.15 -7.40
N PRO A 289 31.44 -11.33 -7.05
CA PRO A 289 31.79 -11.92 -5.76
C PRO A 289 31.32 -11.03 -4.62
N GLY A 290 31.08 -11.63 -3.46
CA GLY A 290 30.67 -10.94 -2.23
C GLY A 290 31.65 -11.19 -1.08
N LYS A 291 31.37 -10.57 0.05
CA LYS A 291 32.07 -10.79 1.31
C LYS A 291 31.04 -10.88 2.43
N VAL A 292 31.27 -11.80 3.36
CA VAL A 292 30.49 -11.90 4.61
C VAL A 292 31.46 -12.10 5.76
N GLU A 293 31.36 -11.24 6.77
CA GLU A 293 32.05 -11.39 8.05
C GLU A 293 31.12 -12.09 9.04
N VAL A 294 31.57 -13.24 9.56
CA VAL A 294 30.86 -13.96 10.61
C VAL A 294 31.45 -13.55 11.95
N LEU A 295 30.62 -12.92 12.78
CA LEU A 295 31.00 -12.39 14.09
C LEU A 295 30.80 -13.46 15.17
N HIS A 296 31.44 -13.28 16.34
CA HIS A 296 31.22 -14.17 17.47
C HIS A 296 29.77 -14.09 17.98
N ARG A 297 29.34 -15.13 18.69
CA ARG A 297 27.99 -15.20 19.26
C ARG A 297 27.78 -14.02 20.22
N GLY A 298 26.72 -13.25 19.99
CA GLY A 298 26.34 -12.12 20.84
C GLY A 298 26.95 -10.78 20.44
N GLU A 299 27.91 -10.75 19.53
CA GLU A 299 28.46 -9.50 18.99
C GLU A 299 27.42 -8.76 18.15
N LYS A 300 27.39 -7.43 18.29
CA LYS A 300 26.54 -6.56 17.49
C LYS A 300 27.24 -6.25 16.17
N THR A 301 26.51 -6.31 15.06
CA THR A 301 27.08 -6.01 13.74
C THR A 301 27.55 -4.55 13.60
N GLY A 302 26.95 -3.63 14.37
CA GLY A 302 27.19 -2.19 14.26
C GLY A 302 26.58 -1.56 13.00
N GLU A 303 25.96 -2.37 12.14
CA GLU A 303 25.30 -1.93 10.91
C GLU A 303 24.00 -1.19 11.26
N LYS A 304 23.81 -0.01 10.68
CA LYS A 304 22.61 0.80 10.92
C LYS A 304 21.42 0.17 10.18
N TYR A 305 20.40 -0.25 10.93
CA TYR A 305 19.13 -0.70 10.37
C TYR A 305 18.16 0.47 10.24
N ARG A 306 17.57 0.65 9.06
CA ARG A 306 16.50 1.63 8.83
C ARG A 306 15.19 0.89 8.58
N MET A 307 14.19 1.12 9.42
CA MET A 307 12.85 0.57 9.21
C MET A 307 12.23 1.11 7.92
N THR A 308 11.62 0.23 7.13
CA THR A 308 10.85 0.64 5.96
C THR A 308 9.45 1.14 6.37
N PRO A 309 8.72 1.83 5.48
CA PRO A 309 7.34 2.26 5.74
C PRO A 309 6.41 1.11 6.15
N ASP A 310 6.52 -0.04 5.49
CA ASP A 310 5.70 -1.21 5.81
C ASP A 310 6.00 -1.74 7.22
N GLU A 311 7.25 -1.67 7.68
CA GLU A 311 7.64 -2.07 9.04
C GLU A 311 7.14 -1.07 10.08
N LEU A 312 7.29 0.24 9.84
CA LEU A 312 6.75 1.27 10.72
C LEU A 312 5.23 1.14 10.88
N TYR A 313 4.54 0.87 9.77
CA TYR A 313 3.09 0.66 9.75
C TYR A 313 2.68 -0.59 10.53
N GLN A 314 3.29 -1.75 10.25
CA GLN A 314 3.00 -3.01 10.94
C GLN A 314 3.30 -2.90 12.44
N LEU A 315 4.50 -2.43 12.78
CA LEU A 315 4.95 -2.34 14.16
C LEU A 315 4.12 -1.34 14.97
N GLY A 316 3.85 -0.15 14.41
CA GLY A 316 3.06 0.86 15.10
C GLY A 316 1.62 0.40 15.38
N LEU A 317 0.99 -0.36 14.47
CA LEU A 317 -0.32 -0.95 14.72
C LEU A 317 -0.29 -2.08 15.75
N MET A 318 0.73 -2.93 15.72
CA MET A 318 0.91 -3.99 16.73
C MET A 318 1.16 -3.39 18.12
N GLU A 319 1.97 -2.34 18.22
CA GLU A 319 2.22 -1.64 19.48
C GLU A 319 0.94 -0.99 20.04
N LEU A 320 0.10 -0.43 19.15
CA LEU A 320 -1.21 0.09 19.52
C LEU A 320 -2.12 -1.00 20.12
N GLU A 321 -2.21 -2.16 19.47
CA GLU A 321 -2.98 -3.32 19.97
C GLU A 321 -2.46 -3.81 21.34
N ARG A 322 -1.15 -3.74 21.56
CA ARG A 322 -0.49 -4.08 22.83
C ARG A 322 -0.52 -2.97 23.88
N ARG A 323 -1.26 -1.88 23.63
CA ARG A 323 -1.37 -0.71 24.52
C ARG A 323 -0.03 -0.02 24.82
N ARG A 324 0.97 -0.17 23.95
CA ARG A 324 2.25 0.57 24.00
C ARG A 324 2.09 1.91 23.28
N PHE A 325 1.31 2.79 23.88
CA PHE A 325 0.82 4.00 23.21
C PHE A 325 1.93 4.97 22.77
N GLN A 326 2.99 5.13 23.57
CA GLN A 326 4.10 6.03 23.23
C GLN A 326 4.89 5.53 22.01
N ASP A 327 5.23 4.25 21.98
CA ASP A 327 5.96 3.64 20.86
C ASP A 327 5.11 3.67 19.58
N ALA A 328 3.83 3.30 19.69
CA ALA A 328 2.88 3.35 18.57
C ALA A 328 2.76 4.77 18.00
N ALA A 329 2.61 5.78 18.86
CA ALA A 329 2.51 7.18 18.44
C ALA A 329 3.77 7.64 17.71
N ARG A 330 4.95 7.25 18.21
CA ARG A 330 6.22 7.54 17.56
C ARG A 330 6.32 6.85 16.20
N ARG A 331 6.07 5.54 16.10
CA ARG A 331 6.20 4.77 14.85
C ARG A 331 5.24 5.24 13.77
N LEU A 332 3.97 5.44 14.13
CA LEU A 332 2.94 5.90 13.22
C LEU A 332 3.12 7.37 12.84
N GLY A 333 3.64 8.20 13.76
CA GLY A 333 4.00 9.59 13.51
C GLY A 333 5.16 9.71 12.53
N ASP A 334 6.27 9.00 12.80
CA ASP A 334 7.45 8.95 11.92
C ASP A 334 7.07 8.44 10.52
N LEU A 335 6.10 7.52 10.43
CA LEU A 335 5.55 7.04 9.16
C LEU A 335 4.80 8.14 8.40
N MET A 336 3.90 8.85 9.07
CA MET A 336 3.06 9.89 8.44
C MET A 336 3.87 11.13 8.04
N GLU A 337 4.83 11.54 8.86
CA GLU A 337 5.71 12.67 8.58
C GLU A 337 6.72 12.35 7.47
N GLY A 338 7.24 11.12 7.44
CA GLY A 338 8.29 10.71 6.50
C GLY A 338 7.79 10.26 5.13
N TRP A 339 6.51 9.90 5.00
CA TRP A 339 6.00 9.21 3.81
C TRP A 339 4.58 9.62 3.43
N ARG A 340 4.37 9.83 2.12
CA ARG A 340 3.03 10.02 1.55
C ARG A 340 2.32 8.67 1.46
N LEU A 341 1.37 8.41 2.34
CA LEU A 341 0.69 7.11 2.42
C LEU A 341 -0.46 6.98 1.42
N LYS A 342 -0.74 5.74 0.97
CA LYS A 342 -1.96 5.41 0.21
C LYS A 342 -3.21 5.71 1.04
N PRO A 343 -4.37 6.00 0.41
CA PRO A 343 -5.60 6.37 1.12
C PRO A 343 -6.03 5.40 2.23
N GLY A 344 -5.95 4.08 1.99
CA GLY A 344 -6.31 3.06 2.97
C GLY A 344 -5.44 3.08 4.24
N PRO A 345 -4.11 2.90 4.12
CA PRO A 345 -3.17 3.08 5.23
C PRO A 345 -3.27 4.45 5.89
N LEU A 346 -3.34 5.54 5.11
CA LEU A 346 -3.40 6.91 5.62
C LEU A 346 -4.59 7.11 6.58
N LYS A 347 -5.79 6.67 6.19
CA LYS A 347 -6.98 6.76 7.04
C LYS A 347 -6.82 6.01 8.36
N LYS A 348 -6.22 4.81 8.31
CA LYS A 348 -6.00 3.97 9.51
C LYS A 348 -4.97 4.61 10.44
N VAL A 349 -3.83 5.06 9.90
CA VAL A 349 -2.77 5.71 10.69
C VAL A 349 -3.28 7.02 11.30
N ALA A 350 -4.02 7.84 10.55
CA ALA A 350 -4.53 9.10 11.06
C ALA A 350 -5.55 8.91 12.19
N ARG A 351 -6.45 7.93 12.07
CA ARG A 351 -7.35 7.55 13.17
C ARG A 351 -6.58 7.04 14.39
N ALA A 352 -5.64 6.13 14.18
CA ALA A 352 -4.81 5.60 15.27
C ALA A 352 -4.03 6.71 16.00
N LEU A 353 -3.45 7.65 15.26
CA LEU A 353 -2.75 8.80 15.85
C LEU A 353 -3.70 9.72 16.62
N LEU A 354 -4.92 9.92 16.14
CA LEU A 354 -5.93 10.70 16.85
C LEU A 354 -6.42 10.00 18.14
N ASP A 355 -6.55 8.68 18.11
CA ASP A 355 -6.88 7.87 19.30
C ASP A 355 -5.76 7.92 20.35
N LEU A 356 -4.51 7.84 19.89
CA LEU A 356 -3.32 7.93 20.74
C LEU A 356 -3.13 9.34 21.30
N ALA A 357 -3.43 10.35 20.49
CA ALA A 357 -3.42 11.75 20.86
C ALA A 357 -4.33 12.04 22.06
N ALA A 358 -5.53 11.46 22.07
CA ALA A 358 -6.49 11.62 23.17
C ALA A 358 -5.95 11.12 24.53
N ARG A 359 -4.88 10.30 24.53
CA ARG A 359 -4.25 9.70 25.72
C ARG A 359 -2.96 10.42 26.16
N GLY A 360 -2.70 11.63 25.66
CA GLY A 360 -1.51 12.41 26.00
C GLY A 360 -0.48 12.53 24.88
N GLY A 361 -0.89 12.42 23.62
CA GLY A 361 0.01 12.59 22.48
C GLY A 361 0.43 14.04 22.24
N GLU A 362 1.46 14.22 21.41
CA GLU A 362 2.04 15.52 21.07
C GLU A 362 1.06 16.37 20.25
N ALA A 363 0.78 17.61 20.70
CA ALA A 363 -0.22 18.51 20.12
C ALA A 363 -0.10 18.69 18.60
N LYS A 364 1.13 18.83 18.08
CA LYS A 364 1.40 18.98 16.64
C LYS A 364 0.92 17.77 15.82
N ARG A 365 1.20 16.56 16.31
CA ARG A 365 0.80 15.31 15.64
C ARG A 365 -0.71 15.11 15.68
N VAL A 366 -1.37 15.50 16.79
CA VAL A 366 -2.84 15.48 16.92
C VAL A 366 -3.50 16.31 15.83
N VAL A 367 -3.09 17.58 15.73
CA VAL A 367 -3.66 18.53 14.76
C VAL A 367 -3.41 18.06 13.35
N HIS A 368 -2.18 17.62 13.04
CA HIS A 368 -1.85 17.10 11.72
C HIS A 368 -2.75 15.90 11.33
N ALA A 369 -2.91 14.91 12.21
CA ALA A 369 -3.76 13.76 11.96
C ALA A 369 -5.24 14.15 11.75
N PHE A 370 -5.74 15.11 12.54
CA PHE A 370 -7.11 15.64 12.39
C PHE A 370 -7.31 16.36 11.06
N GLU A 371 -6.39 17.26 10.68
CA GLU A 371 -6.49 18.01 9.43
C GLU A 371 -6.46 17.08 8.21
N VAL A 372 -5.57 16.08 8.23
CA VAL A 372 -5.51 15.03 7.20
C VAL A 372 -6.85 14.29 7.09
N LEU A 373 -7.46 13.90 8.22
CA LEU A 373 -8.76 13.23 8.22
C LEU A 373 -9.87 14.13 7.68
N ARG A 374 -9.92 15.39 8.12
CA ARG A 374 -10.95 16.35 7.69
C ARG A 374 -10.85 16.66 6.20
N GLN A 375 -9.63 16.80 5.67
CA GLN A 375 -9.39 17.13 4.28
C GLN A 375 -9.64 15.94 3.35
N ALA A 376 -9.12 14.76 3.69
CA ALA A 376 -9.23 13.57 2.82
C ALA A 376 -10.58 12.84 2.97
N TRP A 377 -11.22 12.90 4.14
CA TRP A 377 -12.51 12.26 4.42
C TRP A 377 -13.44 13.16 5.26
N PRO A 378 -14.06 14.19 4.66
CA PRO A 378 -14.94 15.13 5.38
C PRO A 378 -16.13 14.47 6.10
N GLY A 379 -16.61 13.32 5.60
CA GLY A 379 -17.72 12.57 6.19
C GLY A 379 -17.33 11.60 7.31
N VAL A 380 -16.09 11.63 7.80
CA VAL A 380 -15.70 10.79 8.95
C VAL A 380 -16.26 11.42 10.23
N GLU A 381 -17.20 10.71 10.85
CA GLU A 381 -17.62 11.03 12.22
C GLU A 381 -16.51 10.71 13.21
N LEU A 382 -16.21 11.68 14.06
CA LEU A 382 -15.24 11.56 15.15
C LEU A 382 -15.98 11.61 16.50
N PRO A 383 -15.61 10.76 17.47
CA PRO A 383 -16.15 10.85 18.82
C PRO A 383 -15.88 12.23 19.46
N PHE A 384 -16.83 12.72 20.25
CA PHE A 384 -16.73 14.02 20.94
C PHE A 384 -15.43 14.17 21.75
N ASP A 385 -15.02 13.12 22.46
CA ASP A 385 -13.78 13.12 23.25
C ASP A 385 -12.55 13.39 22.38
N GLN A 386 -12.52 12.89 21.15
CA GLN A 386 -11.41 13.12 20.23
C GLN A 386 -11.40 14.56 19.72
N VAL A 387 -12.56 15.07 19.31
CA VAL A 387 -12.70 16.45 18.84
C VAL A 387 -12.35 17.45 19.94
N MET A 388 -12.72 17.16 21.19
CA MET A 388 -12.34 17.96 22.36
C MET A 388 -10.81 17.98 22.57
N GLN A 389 -10.13 16.85 22.35
CA GLN A 389 -8.67 16.77 22.45
C GLN A 389 -7.97 17.53 21.31
N VAL A 390 -8.55 17.55 20.11
CA VAL A 390 -8.09 18.41 19.00
C VAL A 390 -8.20 19.88 19.39
N GLY A 391 -9.33 20.32 19.96
CA GLY A 391 -9.49 21.69 20.44
C GLY A 391 -8.42 22.05 21.48
N LYS A 392 -8.17 21.17 22.47
CA LYS A 392 -7.09 21.34 23.46
C LYS A 392 -5.71 21.37 22.81
N ALA A 393 -5.47 20.60 21.75
CA ALA A 393 -4.22 20.62 21.00
C ALA A 393 -4.02 21.96 20.27
N TYR A 394 -5.04 22.51 19.61
CA TYR A 394 -4.98 23.85 19.00
C TYR A 394 -4.66 24.93 20.04
N VAL A 395 -5.26 24.88 21.24
CA VAL A 395 -4.93 25.81 22.34
C VAL A 395 -3.45 25.70 22.73
N LYS A 396 -2.92 24.49 22.89
CA LYS A 396 -1.50 24.28 23.22
C LYS A 396 -0.54 24.80 22.15
N LEU A 397 -0.97 24.85 20.90
CA LEU A 397 -0.19 25.40 19.78
C LEU A 397 -0.36 26.91 19.61
N GLY A 398 -1.25 27.56 20.38
CA GLY A 398 -1.56 28.98 20.25
C GLY A 398 -2.52 29.31 19.10
N GLU A 399 -3.17 28.31 18.50
CA GLU A 399 -4.12 28.47 17.38
C GLU A 399 -5.55 28.69 17.90
N PHE A 400 -5.78 29.82 18.58
CA PHE A 400 -7.02 30.08 19.33
C PHE A 400 -8.29 30.14 18.48
N GLU A 401 -8.25 30.71 17.27
CA GLU A 401 -9.43 30.77 16.39
C GLU A 401 -9.89 29.37 15.95
N ARG A 402 -8.95 28.51 15.56
CA ARG A 402 -9.25 27.12 15.20
C ARG A 402 -9.73 26.32 16.41
N ALA A 403 -9.13 26.54 17.59
CA ALA A 403 -9.63 25.94 18.82
C ALA A 403 -11.08 26.37 19.10
N ARG A 404 -11.39 27.66 18.94
CA ARG A 404 -12.75 28.20 19.10
C ARG A 404 -13.73 27.54 18.13
N GLU A 405 -13.40 27.42 16.85
CA GLU A 405 -14.25 26.73 15.87
C GLU A 405 -14.55 25.29 16.30
N VAL A 406 -13.52 24.56 16.73
CA VAL A 406 -13.67 23.18 17.19
C VAL A 406 -14.56 23.10 18.43
N PHE A 407 -14.38 23.98 19.43
CA PHE A 407 -15.20 23.97 20.63
C PHE A 407 -16.65 24.37 20.37
N LEU A 408 -16.90 25.35 19.49
CA LEU A 408 -18.26 25.72 19.10
C LEU A 408 -18.96 24.57 18.36
N ALA A 409 -18.24 23.84 17.49
CA ALA A 409 -18.77 22.66 16.82
C ALA A 409 -19.10 21.53 17.81
N VAL A 410 -18.28 21.34 18.86
CA VAL A 410 -18.59 20.38 19.94
C VAL A 410 -19.81 20.81 20.74
N ALA A 411 -19.93 22.10 21.09
CA ALA A 411 -21.09 22.63 21.79
C ALA A 411 -22.37 22.47 20.96
N GLU A 412 -22.32 22.79 19.66
CA GLU A 412 -23.44 22.58 18.74
C GLU A 412 -23.86 21.10 18.67
N GLY A 413 -22.90 20.19 18.47
CA GLY A 413 -23.18 18.76 18.39
C GLY A 413 -23.72 18.18 19.70
N SER A 414 -23.25 18.67 20.85
CA SER A 414 -23.72 18.23 22.17
C SER A 414 -25.14 18.71 22.44
N PHE A 415 -25.43 19.98 22.13
CA PHE A 415 -26.79 20.52 22.20
C PHE A 415 -27.76 19.72 21.34
N MET A 416 -27.39 19.44 20.08
CA MET A 416 -28.23 18.67 19.15
C MET A 416 -28.45 17.22 19.56
N LYS A 417 -27.59 16.67 20.42
CA LYS A 417 -27.77 15.34 21.01
C LYS A 417 -28.72 15.42 22.21
N GLU A 418 -28.52 16.38 23.10
CA GLU A 418 -29.28 16.53 24.34
C GLU A 418 -30.72 17.02 24.11
N VAL A 419 -30.93 17.90 23.13
CA VAL A 419 -32.28 18.40 22.80
C VAL A 419 -33.22 17.29 22.29
N ARG A 420 -32.68 16.15 21.81
CA ARG A 420 -33.48 14.99 21.40
C ARG A 420 -34.28 14.37 22.54
N VAL A 421 -33.88 14.61 23.80
CA VAL A 421 -34.65 14.20 24.97
C VAL A 421 -36.04 14.85 24.97
N ALA A 422 -36.15 16.11 24.54
CA ALA A 422 -37.45 16.78 24.42
C ALA A 422 -38.38 16.08 23.43
N GLY A 423 -37.87 15.56 22.32
CA GLY A 423 -38.70 14.77 21.39
C GLY A 423 -39.23 13.47 22.01
N THR A 424 -38.51 12.89 22.97
CA THR A 424 -38.98 11.71 23.72
C THR A 424 -40.08 12.09 24.70
N LEU A 425 -39.92 13.21 25.42
CA LEU A 425 -40.94 13.76 26.32
C LEU A 425 -42.22 14.12 25.55
N GLU A 426 -42.11 14.75 24.38
CA GLU A 426 -43.26 15.05 23.53
C GLU A 426 -44.00 13.78 23.07
N ALA A 427 -43.27 12.72 22.70
CA ALA A 427 -43.89 11.45 22.29
C ALA A 427 -44.67 10.76 23.43
N GLN A 428 -44.34 11.07 24.69
CA GLN A 428 -45.04 10.61 25.88
C GLN A 428 -46.20 11.53 26.29
N GLY A 429 -46.45 12.61 25.54
CA GLY A 429 -47.48 13.60 25.86
C GLY A 429 -47.03 14.69 26.84
N GLU A 430 -45.77 14.69 27.28
CA GLU A 430 -45.21 15.66 28.23
C GLU A 430 -44.70 16.93 27.54
N ALA A 431 -45.58 17.56 26.76
CA ALA A 431 -45.27 18.73 25.94
C ALA A 431 -44.69 19.93 26.73
N LEU A 432 -45.15 20.15 27.96
CA LEU A 432 -44.66 21.25 28.80
C LEU A 432 -43.27 20.99 29.35
N GLU A 433 -43.00 19.76 29.79
CA GLU A 433 -41.68 19.40 30.28
C GLU A 433 -40.67 19.37 29.13
N ALA A 434 -41.08 18.96 27.92
CA ALA A 434 -40.26 19.07 26.73
C ALA A 434 -39.84 20.52 26.42
N ALA A 435 -40.81 21.45 26.47
CA ALA A 435 -40.56 22.87 26.23
C ALA A 435 -39.67 23.48 27.33
N ARG A 436 -39.96 23.17 28.60
CA ARG A 436 -39.18 23.62 29.75
C ARG A 436 -37.73 23.10 29.68
N TYR A 437 -37.56 21.80 29.49
CA TYR A 437 -36.25 21.17 29.34
C TYR A 437 -35.45 21.83 28.22
N THR A 438 -36.07 22.07 27.06
CA THR A 438 -35.39 22.70 25.93
C THR A 438 -34.99 24.16 26.23
N LEU A 439 -35.85 24.93 26.89
CA LEU A 439 -35.55 26.31 27.28
C LEU A 439 -34.42 26.36 28.32
N ASP A 440 -34.48 25.52 29.35
CA ASP A 440 -33.42 25.38 30.36
C ASP A 440 -32.09 24.99 29.68
N LEU A 441 -32.13 24.02 28.77
CA LEU A 441 -30.96 23.59 27.98
C LEU A 441 -30.39 24.72 27.12
N CYS A 442 -31.25 25.60 26.57
CA CYS A 442 -30.76 26.76 25.81
C CYS A 442 -29.97 27.76 26.68
N MET A 443 -30.21 27.78 27.99
CA MET A 443 -29.48 28.64 28.93
C MET A 443 -28.12 28.05 29.33
N ASP A 444 -27.97 26.72 29.26
CA ASP A 444 -26.71 26.03 29.58
C ASP A 444 -25.69 26.08 28.43
N TYR A 445 -26.16 26.31 27.20
CA TYR A 445 -25.32 26.34 26.01
C TYR A 445 -24.99 27.76 25.53
N PRO A 446 -23.83 27.96 24.87
CA PRO A 446 -23.54 29.22 24.20
C PRO A 446 -24.64 29.55 23.19
N ALA A 447 -24.91 30.84 22.99
CA ALA A 447 -25.95 31.35 22.08
C ALA A 447 -25.61 31.11 20.60
N LEU A 448 -25.47 29.85 20.19
CA LEU A 448 -25.23 29.40 18.82
C LEU A 448 -26.51 29.56 17.98
N PRO A 449 -26.42 29.69 16.64
CA PRO A 449 -27.59 29.87 15.78
C PRO A 449 -28.72 28.84 16.02
N VAL A 450 -28.33 27.57 16.24
CA VAL A 450 -29.23 26.45 16.54
C VAL A 450 -29.87 26.51 17.92
N VAL A 451 -29.14 26.97 18.93
CA VAL A 451 -29.66 27.15 20.30
C VAL A 451 -30.69 28.27 20.30
N ARG A 452 -30.36 29.41 19.67
CA ARG A 452 -31.29 30.54 19.51
C ARG A 452 -32.53 30.14 18.70
N GLN A 453 -32.38 29.25 17.73
CA GLN A 453 -33.51 28.70 16.97
C GLN A 453 -34.44 27.88 17.86
N ALA A 454 -33.88 26.97 18.63
CA ALA A 454 -34.65 26.11 19.53
C ALA A 454 -35.40 26.94 20.57
N PHE A 455 -34.74 27.94 21.17
CA PHE A 455 -35.37 28.86 22.14
C PHE A 455 -36.61 29.52 21.54
N LEU A 456 -36.48 30.18 20.39
CA LEU A 456 -37.60 30.83 19.71
C LEU A 456 -38.71 29.83 19.37
N ALA A 457 -38.33 28.67 18.82
CA ALA A 457 -39.27 27.63 18.42
C ALA A 457 -40.11 27.11 19.61
N MET A 458 -39.52 26.98 20.80
CA MET A 458 -40.28 26.57 22.00
C MET A 458 -41.32 27.61 22.41
N GLY A 459 -40.99 28.91 22.35
CA GLY A 459 -41.95 29.97 22.60
C GLY A 459 -43.14 29.92 21.64
N GLN A 460 -42.87 29.75 20.34
CA GLN A 460 -43.89 29.63 19.30
C GLN A 460 -44.71 28.33 19.43
N GLU A 461 -44.07 27.22 19.81
CA GLU A 461 -44.73 25.94 19.97
C GLU A 461 -45.72 25.95 21.14
N LEU A 462 -45.35 26.60 22.26
CA LEU A 462 -46.28 26.83 23.38
C LEU A 462 -47.50 27.65 22.93
N ALA A 463 -47.30 28.70 22.14
CA ALA A 463 -48.40 29.49 21.59
C ALA A 463 -49.28 28.67 20.65
N ARG A 464 -48.68 27.87 19.76
CA ARG A 464 -49.38 26.98 18.83
C ARG A 464 -50.24 25.94 19.55
N LYS A 465 -49.70 25.30 20.59
CA LYS A 465 -50.48 24.37 21.41
C LYS A 465 -51.63 25.09 22.12
N ALA A 466 -51.41 26.33 22.57
CA ALA A 466 -52.47 27.13 23.20
C ALA A 466 -53.60 27.51 22.23
N THR A 467 -53.29 27.81 20.97
CA THR A 467 -54.31 28.14 19.96
C THR A 467 -55.10 26.92 19.51
N ALA A 468 -54.52 25.71 19.59
CA ALA A 468 -55.20 24.46 19.29
C ALA A 468 -56.24 24.05 20.36
N LEU A 469 -56.14 24.57 21.59
CA LEU A 469 -57.08 24.27 22.66
C LEU A 469 -58.44 24.96 22.45
N GLY A 470 -59.51 24.19 22.55
CA GLY A 470 -60.88 24.66 22.59
C GLY A 470 -61.26 25.35 23.91
N PRO A 471 -62.46 25.97 23.99
CA PRO A 471 -62.94 26.61 25.20
C PRO A 471 -63.02 25.62 26.39
N GLY A 472 -62.30 25.90 27.47
CA GLY A 472 -62.27 25.05 28.67
C GLY A 472 -61.34 23.83 28.58
N GLU A 473 -60.73 23.59 27.42
CA GLU A 473 -59.77 22.51 27.22
C GLU A 473 -58.42 22.83 27.89
N ARG A 474 -57.74 21.77 28.34
CA ARG A 474 -56.43 21.85 29.00
C ARG A 474 -55.45 20.93 28.29
N LEU A 475 -54.17 21.27 28.33
CA LEU A 475 -53.13 20.46 27.71
C LEU A 475 -52.81 19.25 28.59
N GLY A 476 -53.43 18.11 28.29
CA GLY A 476 -53.31 16.89 29.10
C GLY A 476 -54.13 16.96 30.40
N GLU A 477 -54.09 15.88 31.18
CA GLU A 477 -54.84 15.77 32.43
C GLU A 477 -54.25 16.72 33.50
N GLY A 478 -55.03 17.69 33.98
CA GLY A 478 -54.59 18.67 34.98
C GLY A 478 -53.61 19.74 34.47
N GLY A 479 -53.27 19.74 33.18
CA GLY A 479 -52.32 20.71 32.60
C GLY A 479 -52.87 22.12 32.44
N PRO A 480 -52.09 23.07 31.91
CA PRO A 480 -52.51 24.46 31.77
C PRO A 480 -53.57 24.64 30.67
N GLY A 481 -54.43 25.63 30.89
CA GLY A 481 -55.38 26.08 29.87
C GLY A 481 -54.74 27.04 28.86
N LYS A 482 -55.51 27.46 27.85
CA LYS A 482 -55.08 28.39 26.79
C LYS A 482 -54.39 29.65 27.32
N THR A 483 -54.97 30.32 28.32
CA THR A 483 -54.42 31.58 28.87
C THR A 483 -53.07 31.38 29.55
N GLU A 484 -52.91 30.29 30.29
CA GLU A 484 -51.68 29.95 31.01
C GLU A 484 -50.56 29.58 30.02
N LEU A 485 -50.87 28.83 28.95
CA LEU A 485 -49.91 28.51 27.90
C LEU A 485 -49.47 29.74 27.11
N LEU A 486 -50.39 30.62 26.72
CA LEU A 486 -50.03 31.88 26.07
C LEU A 486 -49.18 32.76 27.00
N GLY A 487 -49.45 32.76 28.32
CA GLY A 487 -48.60 33.43 29.30
C GLY A 487 -47.17 32.89 29.32
N LYS A 488 -47.00 31.55 29.26
CA LYS A 488 -45.69 30.90 29.17
C LYS A 488 -44.98 31.19 27.84
N ALA A 489 -45.69 31.15 26.72
CA ALA A 489 -45.18 31.50 25.40
C ALA A 489 -44.65 32.95 25.37
N LEU A 490 -45.45 33.89 25.85
CA LEU A 490 -45.09 35.30 25.97
C LEU A 490 -43.85 35.52 26.84
N ALA A 491 -43.72 34.79 27.95
CA ALA A 491 -42.54 34.85 28.81
C ALA A 491 -41.29 34.40 28.05
N ALA A 492 -41.34 33.23 27.41
CA ALA A 492 -40.21 32.68 26.64
C ALA A 492 -39.82 33.59 25.46
N LEU A 493 -40.78 34.08 24.67
CA LEU A 493 -40.50 34.95 23.53
C LEU A 493 -39.90 36.30 23.95
N ARG A 494 -40.33 36.85 25.09
CA ARG A 494 -39.75 38.07 25.65
C ARG A 494 -38.33 37.84 26.14
N GLU A 495 -38.08 36.73 26.82
CA GLU A 495 -36.74 36.36 27.27
C GLU A 495 -35.80 36.17 26.07
N PHE A 496 -36.25 35.54 24.99
CA PHE A 496 -35.51 35.46 23.74
C PHE A 496 -35.11 36.85 23.21
N LEU A 497 -36.04 37.81 23.17
CA LEU A 497 -35.74 39.17 22.71
C LEU A 497 -34.79 39.94 23.63
N VAL A 498 -34.83 39.66 24.94
CA VAL A 498 -33.90 40.25 25.92
C VAL A 498 -32.49 39.69 25.73
N LEU A 499 -32.36 38.38 25.55
CA LEU A 499 -31.07 37.70 25.39
C LEU A 499 -30.48 37.90 23.98
N HIS A 500 -31.33 38.02 22.96
CA HIS A 500 -30.94 38.03 21.55
C HIS A 500 -31.60 39.16 20.74
N PRO A 501 -31.44 40.44 21.15
CA PRO A 501 -32.16 41.58 20.56
C PRO A 501 -31.81 41.89 19.10
N GLU A 502 -30.65 41.42 18.65
CA GLU A 502 -30.11 41.61 17.29
C GLU A 502 -30.15 40.30 16.45
N ASP A 503 -30.80 39.24 16.95
CA ASP A 503 -30.97 38.03 16.14
C ASP A 503 -31.85 38.36 14.91
N PRO A 504 -31.53 37.84 13.71
CA PRO A 504 -32.35 38.07 12.51
C PRO A 504 -33.83 37.67 12.65
N ARG A 505 -34.17 36.83 13.63
CA ARG A 505 -35.54 36.39 13.95
C ARG A 505 -36.21 37.21 15.07
N ALA A 506 -35.57 38.25 15.58
CA ALA A 506 -36.22 39.16 16.53
C ALA A 506 -37.53 39.80 16.02
N PRO A 507 -37.67 40.17 14.72
CA PRO A 507 -38.96 40.62 14.20
C PRO A 507 -40.06 39.54 14.26
N GLU A 508 -39.69 38.28 14.00
CA GLU A 508 -40.59 37.12 14.07
C GLU A 508 -41.07 36.87 15.51
N ALA A 509 -40.16 36.91 16.49
CA ALA A 509 -40.51 36.80 17.90
C ALA A 509 -41.44 37.94 18.34
N THR A 510 -41.20 39.17 17.85
CA THR A 510 -42.03 40.34 18.15
C THR A 510 -43.43 40.20 17.58
N PHE A 511 -43.55 39.68 16.35
CA PHE A 511 -44.84 39.37 15.73
C PHE A 511 -45.60 38.31 16.55
N ALA A 512 -44.93 37.22 16.93
CA ALA A 512 -45.53 36.18 17.77
C ALA A 512 -46.05 36.75 19.11
N ILE A 513 -45.27 37.61 19.79
CA ILE A 513 -45.71 38.28 21.01
C ILE A 513 -46.97 39.12 20.78
N ALA A 514 -47.01 39.92 19.71
CA ALA A 514 -48.18 40.75 19.41
C ALA A 514 -49.42 39.89 19.11
N SER A 515 -49.25 38.81 18.35
CA SER A 515 -50.31 37.84 18.04
C SER A 515 -50.84 37.10 19.27
N ASP A 516 -49.95 36.71 20.20
CA ASP A 516 -50.33 36.06 21.45
C ASP A 516 -51.15 37.01 22.35
N TRP A 517 -50.80 38.30 22.41
CA TRP A 517 -51.60 39.30 23.11
C TRP A 517 -52.98 39.51 22.47
N LEU A 518 -53.09 39.45 21.13
CA LEU A 518 -54.39 39.47 20.44
C LEU A 518 -55.22 38.24 20.79
N SER A 519 -54.61 37.07 20.85
CA SER A 519 -55.27 35.81 21.24
C SER A 519 -55.81 35.85 22.67
N LEU A 520 -55.16 36.62 23.55
CA LEU A 520 -55.62 36.92 24.91
C LEU A 520 -56.64 38.06 24.99
N LYS A 521 -57.02 38.67 23.86
CA LYS A 521 -57.87 39.87 23.79
C LYS A 521 -57.32 41.08 24.56
N ARG A 522 -55.99 41.12 24.74
CA ARG A 522 -55.25 42.19 25.41
C ARG A 522 -54.79 43.21 24.38
N TRP A 523 -55.76 43.93 23.85
CA TRP A 523 -55.60 44.79 22.68
C TRP A 523 -54.59 45.93 22.88
N LYS A 524 -54.47 46.47 24.10
CA LYS A 524 -53.51 47.54 24.42
C LYS A 524 -52.07 47.05 24.32
N GLU A 525 -51.81 45.87 24.86
CA GLU A 525 -50.50 45.22 24.83
C GLU A 525 -50.14 44.80 23.41
N ALA A 526 -51.08 44.19 22.69
CA ALA A 526 -50.90 43.85 21.28
C ALA A 526 -50.54 45.08 20.44
N LEU A 527 -51.29 46.18 20.58
CA LEU A 527 -51.00 47.45 19.91
C LEU A 527 -49.61 47.98 20.27
N SER A 528 -49.24 47.96 21.54
CA SER A 528 -47.93 48.42 22.00
C SER A 528 -46.79 47.64 21.35
N TRP A 529 -46.89 46.31 21.32
CA TRP A 529 -45.86 45.44 20.73
C TRP A 529 -45.81 45.55 19.21
N ALA A 530 -46.97 45.55 18.54
CA ALA A 530 -47.06 45.69 17.09
C ALA A 530 -46.51 47.05 16.61
N ALA A 531 -46.91 48.17 17.23
CA ALA A 531 -46.45 49.50 16.85
C ALA A 531 -44.95 49.73 17.16
N ALA A 532 -44.44 49.14 18.24
CA ALA A 532 -43.01 49.17 18.53
C ALA A 532 -42.22 48.33 17.51
N GLY A 533 -42.71 47.13 17.20
CA GLY A 533 -42.13 46.22 16.21
C GLY A 533 -42.11 46.82 14.81
N ALA A 534 -43.25 47.35 14.33
CA ALA A 534 -43.38 47.98 13.02
C ALA A 534 -42.38 49.13 12.84
N ARG A 535 -42.10 49.90 13.91
CA ARG A 535 -41.07 50.95 13.90
C ARG A 535 -39.65 50.40 13.89
N ARG A 536 -39.34 49.44 14.78
CA ARG A 536 -37.98 48.87 14.89
C ARG A 536 -37.59 48.05 13.66
N TYR A 537 -38.54 47.33 13.08
CA TYR A 537 -38.30 46.35 12.02
C TYR A 537 -38.87 46.77 10.65
N ALA A 538 -39.05 48.08 10.44
CA ALA A 538 -39.60 48.68 9.22
C ALA A 538 -38.88 48.28 7.92
N LYS A 539 -37.63 47.82 8.01
CA LYS A 539 -36.80 47.39 6.87
C LYS A 539 -36.75 45.87 6.68
N THR A 540 -37.54 45.12 7.43
CA THR A 540 -37.56 43.64 7.39
C THR A 540 -38.83 43.15 6.70
N ARG A 541 -38.86 41.85 6.38
CA ARG A 541 -40.05 41.18 5.81
C ARG A 541 -41.27 41.11 6.72
N TRP A 542 -41.14 41.57 7.96
CA TRP A 542 -42.21 41.55 8.96
C TRP A 542 -42.90 42.91 9.11
N ALA A 543 -42.47 43.92 8.34
CA ALA A 543 -42.93 45.29 8.50
C ALA A 543 -44.43 45.44 8.24
N ASP A 544 -44.95 44.80 7.20
CA ASP A 544 -46.36 44.79 6.84
C ASP A 544 -47.21 43.99 7.82
N GLU A 545 -46.76 42.78 8.18
CA GLU A 545 -47.43 41.92 9.15
C GLU A 545 -47.57 42.61 10.52
N LEU A 546 -46.51 43.29 10.99
CA LEU A 546 -46.57 44.05 12.25
C LEU A 546 -47.49 45.28 12.15
N LEU A 547 -47.54 45.95 10.99
CA LEU A 547 -48.49 47.04 10.74
C LEU A 547 -49.94 46.54 10.66
N TYR A 548 -50.15 45.35 10.11
CA TYR A 548 -51.46 44.71 10.08
C TYR A 548 -51.94 44.43 11.51
N LEU A 549 -51.09 43.82 12.36
CA LEU A 549 -51.43 43.59 13.77
C LEU A 549 -51.67 44.90 14.54
N GLU A 550 -50.93 45.97 14.22
CA GLU A 550 -51.14 47.31 14.78
C GLU A 550 -52.54 47.84 14.41
N GLY A 551 -52.89 47.79 13.12
CA GLY A 551 -54.18 48.24 12.61
C GLY A 551 -55.35 47.41 13.16
N TYR A 552 -55.18 46.09 13.27
CA TYR A 552 -56.17 45.20 13.86
C TYR A 552 -56.38 45.49 15.36
N ALA A 553 -55.31 45.70 16.12
CA ALA A 553 -55.41 46.06 17.54
C ALA A 553 -56.09 47.43 17.74
N GLN A 554 -55.81 48.42 16.88
CA GLN A 554 -56.50 49.72 16.87
C GLN A 554 -58.00 49.55 16.61
N PHE A 555 -58.38 48.69 15.66
CA PHE A 555 -59.78 48.38 15.36
C PHE A 555 -60.49 47.79 16.59
N ALA A 556 -59.88 46.78 17.22
CA ALA A 556 -60.43 46.14 18.42
C ALA A 556 -60.57 47.11 19.61
N LEU A 557 -59.74 48.16 19.67
CA LEU A 557 -59.82 49.26 20.63
C LEU A 557 -60.80 50.37 20.25
N LYS A 558 -61.58 50.19 19.17
CA LYS A 558 -62.52 51.18 18.62
C LYS A 558 -61.86 52.48 18.13
N ARG A 559 -60.57 52.42 17.79
CA ARG A 559 -59.81 53.55 17.20
C ARG A 559 -59.89 53.47 15.68
N TYR A 560 -61.09 53.59 15.14
CA TYR A 560 -61.36 53.27 13.74
C TYR A 560 -60.59 54.16 12.75
N GLU A 561 -60.44 55.45 13.05
CA GLU A 561 -59.69 56.37 12.17
C GLU A 561 -58.19 55.99 12.10
N GLU A 562 -57.57 55.71 13.25
CA GLU A 562 -56.18 55.26 13.33
C GLU A 562 -56.00 53.92 12.61
N SER A 563 -56.93 52.97 12.86
CA SER A 563 -56.94 51.65 12.24
C SER A 563 -57.03 51.73 10.72
N LEU A 564 -57.99 52.49 10.18
CA LEU A 564 -58.15 52.69 8.75
C LEU A 564 -56.88 53.27 8.13
N LYS A 565 -56.27 54.26 8.77
CA LYS A 565 -55.02 54.86 8.30
C LYS A 565 -53.86 53.85 8.28
N THR A 566 -53.75 53.01 9.30
CA THR A 566 -52.69 51.99 9.39
C THR A 566 -52.90 50.87 8.38
N LEU A 567 -54.12 50.35 8.26
CA LEU A 567 -54.46 49.27 7.33
C LEU A 567 -54.43 49.73 5.86
N ASP A 568 -54.79 51.00 5.57
CA ASP A 568 -54.65 51.56 4.20
C ASP A 568 -53.19 51.57 3.74
N ARG A 569 -52.25 51.79 4.66
CA ARG A 569 -50.81 51.68 4.37
C ARG A 569 -50.39 50.25 4.08
N VAL A 570 -50.97 49.25 4.74
CA VAL A 570 -50.72 47.84 4.45
C VAL A 570 -51.29 47.48 3.07
N ALA A 571 -52.53 47.90 2.80
CA ALA A 571 -53.24 47.59 1.56
C ALA A 571 -52.61 48.18 0.29
N LYS A 572 -52.10 49.42 0.38
CA LYS A 572 -51.53 50.16 -0.76
C LYS A 572 -49.99 50.23 -0.76
N GLY A 573 -49.37 49.83 0.35
CA GLY A 573 -47.93 49.94 0.54
C GLY A 573 -47.15 48.85 -0.19
N ARG A 574 -45.84 49.08 -0.31
CA ARG A 574 -44.88 48.06 -0.72
C ARG A 574 -43.84 47.86 0.38
N PHE A 575 -43.54 46.62 0.70
CA PHE A 575 -42.77 46.22 1.86
C PHE A 575 -41.61 45.30 1.47
N PRO A 576 -40.51 45.27 2.25
CA PRO A 576 -39.37 44.42 1.95
C PRO A 576 -39.74 42.93 1.93
N ASP A 577 -39.34 42.18 0.91
CA ASP A 577 -39.54 40.72 0.84
C ASP A 577 -38.43 39.92 1.58
N GLY A 578 -37.42 40.61 2.12
CA GLY A 578 -36.23 40.02 2.72
C GLY A 578 -35.16 39.55 1.73
N ARG A 579 -35.39 39.70 0.42
CA ARG A 579 -34.43 39.42 -0.68
C ARG A 579 -33.98 40.70 -1.40
N GLY A 580 -34.37 41.85 -0.89
CA GLY A 580 -33.99 43.17 -1.41
C GLY A 580 -35.02 43.80 -2.34
N ASN A 581 -36.17 43.16 -2.56
CA ASN A 581 -37.26 43.74 -3.35
C ASN A 581 -38.35 44.32 -2.46
N LEU A 582 -39.18 45.18 -3.06
CA LEU A 582 -40.41 45.66 -2.44
C LEU A 582 -41.61 44.98 -3.10
N VAL A 583 -42.40 44.26 -2.31
CA VAL A 583 -43.61 43.54 -2.74
C VAL A 583 -44.84 44.12 -2.06
N GLU A 584 -46.02 43.89 -2.64
CA GLU A 584 -47.27 44.20 -1.96
C GLU A 584 -47.47 43.23 -0.79
N SER A 585 -48.16 43.68 0.27
CA SER A 585 -48.40 42.84 1.44
C SER A 585 -49.35 41.68 1.12
N ASP A 586 -49.07 40.48 1.64
CA ASP A 586 -49.99 39.34 1.57
C ASP A 586 -51.25 39.60 2.42
N SER A 587 -51.11 40.41 3.47
CA SER A 587 -52.19 40.84 4.36
C SER A 587 -53.04 41.99 3.79
N LYS A 588 -52.87 42.40 2.53
CA LYS A 588 -53.66 43.48 1.91
C LYS A 588 -55.15 43.15 1.70
N TRP A 589 -55.51 41.87 1.78
CA TRP A 589 -56.89 41.37 1.57
C TRP A 589 -57.57 40.85 2.85
N LEU A 590 -56.84 40.83 3.97
CA LEU A 590 -57.31 40.38 5.29
C LEU A 590 -57.77 41.58 6.12
#